data_AF-A0A3Q2KNF8-F1
#
_entry.id   AF-A0A3Q2KNF8-F1
#
_cell.length_a   1.000
_cell.length_b   1.000
_cell.length_c   1.000
_cell.angle_alpha   90.00
_cell.angle_beta   90.00
_cell.angle_gamma   90.00
#
_symmetry.space_group_name_H-M   'P 1'
#
loop_
_entity.id
_entity.type
_entity.pdbx_description
1 polymer ?
#
loop_
_entity_poly.entity_id
_entity_poly.type
_entity_poly.pdbx_seq_one_letter_code
_entity_poly.pdbx_strand_id
1 'polypeptide(L)'
;MSSRFINVVVCVKMPFICFSLGSTVQSHTKGIWMWCVPHPKKPNHVLVLLDTEGLGDVEKGDNQNDSWIFALAVLLSSTFVYNSMGTINQQAMDQLHYVTELTDRIRAKSTSDNNVGEDSGDFVSFFPDFVWTLRDFSLDLKADGEPITADEYLENSLKLKQGTSQKDKNFNLPRLCIRKFFPKKKCFIFDRPTHRKKLGQLETLHDDELDSEFVQQAAAFCSYIFSNSKTKTLSGGIKVNGSRLENLVLTYLDAISSGDLPCMENAVLALAQIENAAAVQKAIAHYDQQMTQKVKLPTETLQELLDLHRASEKEAIEIFIKSSFKDEDHLFQKELANQLEKKRDDFCKQNMKASSDRCSALLRDLFSPLEEDVKQGIYSKPGGYRLLIQKTQELKEKYLQEPRKGIQAEETLQTYLRSKESIIDAILQTDQTLTEKEKEIEVERVKAESAQAAAKMLEEMQKKNQQMMEQKEKSYQEHVKQLTEKMERDRAQLLAEQERTLALKLEEQARLLNEGFQNESRQLHNEIQNLQKRMAQPRRRCVIS
;
A
#
# COMPACT_ATOMS: atom_id res chain seq x y z
N MET A 1 -13.55 34.62 10.07
CA MET A 1 -13.42 34.47 11.55
C MET A 1 -13.08 33.05 12.02
N SER A 2 -13.06 32.02 11.15
CA SER A 2 -12.59 30.64 11.44
C SER A 2 -11.13 30.62 11.91
N SER A 3 -10.25 31.22 11.12
CA SER A 3 -8.79 31.25 11.32
C SER A 3 -8.38 31.81 12.69
N ARG A 4 -9.14 32.79 13.21
CA ARG A 4 -8.88 33.39 14.54
C ARG A 4 -9.06 32.39 15.67
N PHE A 5 -9.97 31.43 15.53
CA PHE A 5 -10.14 30.38 16.52
C PHE A 5 -8.99 29.38 16.48
N ILE A 6 -8.65 28.88 15.29
CA ILE A 6 -7.53 27.95 15.13
C ILE A 6 -6.25 28.60 15.64
N ASN A 7 -5.97 29.84 15.24
CA ASN A 7 -4.79 30.53 15.73
C ASN A 7 -4.86 30.76 17.23
N VAL A 8 -5.89 31.37 17.79
CA VAL A 8 -5.86 31.68 19.24
C VAL A 8 -5.86 30.41 20.09
N VAL A 9 -6.64 29.39 19.71
CA VAL A 9 -6.72 28.16 20.51
C VAL A 9 -5.49 27.27 20.31
N VAL A 10 -4.95 27.15 19.09
CA VAL A 10 -3.76 26.33 18.82
C VAL A 10 -2.46 27.08 19.17
N CYS A 11 -2.37 28.40 18.99
CA CYS A 11 -1.19 29.23 19.33
C CYS A 11 -0.91 29.27 20.83
N VAL A 12 -1.94 29.22 21.69
CA VAL A 12 -1.78 29.14 23.16
C VAL A 12 -0.86 27.97 23.57
N LYS A 13 -0.74 26.92 22.74
CA LYS A 13 0.23 25.83 22.95
C LYS A 13 1.31 25.69 21.88
N MET A 14 1.19 26.38 20.75
CA MET A 14 2.12 26.32 19.63
C MET A 14 2.35 27.71 19.02
N PRO A 15 3.21 28.55 19.63
CA PRO A 15 3.36 29.96 19.27
C PRO A 15 3.94 30.24 17.86
N PHE A 16 4.24 29.19 17.08
CA PHE A 16 4.81 29.28 15.72
C PHE A 16 3.82 28.94 14.60
N ILE A 17 2.53 28.72 14.89
CA ILE A 17 1.50 28.35 13.90
C ILE A 17 0.55 29.52 13.68
N CYS A 18 0.48 30.11 12.49
CA CYS A 18 -0.38 31.28 12.25
C CYS A 18 -0.95 31.35 10.83
N PHE A 19 -2.19 30.88 10.62
CA PHE A 19 -2.94 31.22 9.40
C PHE A 19 -3.20 32.73 9.36
N SER A 20 -3.18 33.39 8.20
CA SER A 20 -3.42 34.84 8.18
C SER A 20 -4.82 35.17 8.72
N LEU A 21 -4.95 36.26 9.49
CA LEU A 21 -6.20 36.63 10.14
C LEU A 21 -6.83 37.88 9.53
N GLY A 22 -8.11 37.79 9.19
CA GLY A 22 -8.91 38.94 8.78
C GLY A 22 -9.33 39.77 9.99
N SER A 23 -9.01 41.06 10.00
CA SER A 23 -9.37 42.03 11.05
C SER A 23 -10.75 42.68 10.84
N THR A 24 -11.33 42.56 9.64
CA THR A 24 -12.50 43.32 9.14
C THR A 24 -13.74 42.44 8.92
N VAL A 25 -14.83 43.04 8.43
CA VAL A 25 -16.10 42.37 8.05
C VAL A 25 -15.99 41.47 6.82
N GLN A 26 -14.84 41.45 6.14
CA GLN A 26 -14.58 40.65 4.95
C GLN A 26 -14.01 39.27 5.30
N SER A 27 -14.37 38.26 4.52
CA SER A 27 -13.73 36.95 4.58
C SER A 27 -12.25 37.06 4.18
N HIS A 28 -11.38 36.30 4.85
CA HIS A 28 -9.93 36.44 4.70
C HIS A 28 -9.30 35.18 4.13
N THR A 29 -9.59 34.02 4.71
CA THR A 29 -9.26 32.72 4.10
C THR A 29 -10.14 32.49 2.89
N LYS A 30 -9.52 32.24 1.74
CA LYS A 30 -10.17 31.79 0.50
C LYS A 30 -9.75 30.35 0.20
N GLY A 31 -10.71 29.47 -0.08
CA GLY A 31 -10.47 28.03 -0.27
C GLY A 31 -10.12 27.27 1.00
N ILE A 32 -9.16 26.33 0.91
CA ILE A 32 -8.68 25.51 2.04
C ILE A 32 -7.17 25.70 2.15
N TRP A 33 -6.71 26.13 3.33
CA TRP A 33 -5.30 26.33 3.66
C TRP A 33 -4.82 25.17 4.53
N MET A 34 -3.58 24.76 4.33
CA MET A 34 -2.99 23.62 5.03
C MET A 34 -1.71 24.03 5.77
N TRP A 35 -1.54 23.52 6.99
CA TRP A 35 -0.28 23.62 7.73
C TRP A 35 0.12 22.26 8.31
N CYS A 36 1.32 21.81 7.97
CA CYS A 36 1.90 20.56 8.50
C CYS A 36 2.89 20.86 9.63
N VAL A 37 2.67 20.33 10.83
CA VAL A 37 3.59 20.44 11.97
C VAL A 37 3.85 19.08 12.62
N PRO A 38 4.99 18.87 13.29
CA PRO A 38 5.21 17.68 14.10
C PRO A 38 4.12 17.54 15.17
N HIS A 39 3.58 16.33 15.34
CA HIS A 39 2.53 16.11 16.32
C HIS A 39 3.08 16.17 17.76
N PRO A 40 2.52 17.00 18.66
CA PRO A 40 3.12 17.30 19.96
C PRO A 40 3.13 16.13 20.95
N LYS A 41 2.16 15.22 20.85
CA LYS A 41 2.02 14.04 21.74
C LYS A 41 2.34 12.69 21.07
N LYS A 42 2.62 12.66 19.77
CA LYS A 42 2.73 11.40 18.99
C LYS A 42 4.03 11.44 18.19
N PRO A 43 5.10 10.76 18.63
CA PRO A 43 6.33 10.71 17.85
C PRO A 43 6.05 10.07 16.48
N ASN A 44 6.80 10.49 15.46
CA ASN A 44 6.68 10.03 14.08
C ASN A 44 5.32 10.30 13.41
N HIS A 45 4.53 11.25 13.93
CA HIS A 45 3.30 11.70 13.30
C HIS A 45 3.37 13.19 12.96
N VAL A 46 2.68 13.58 11.90
CA VAL A 46 2.48 14.97 11.50
C VAL A 46 1.03 15.33 11.80
N LEU A 47 0.83 16.46 12.48
CA LEU A 47 -0.46 17.10 12.61
C LEU A 47 -0.66 18.01 11.40
N VAL A 48 -1.70 17.74 10.62
CA VAL A 48 -2.10 18.55 9.48
C VAL A 48 -3.31 19.37 9.90
N LEU A 49 -3.17 20.69 9.91
CA LEU A 49 -4.25 21.63 10.19
C LEU A 49 -4.80 22.13 8.85
N LEU A 50 -6.12 22.03 8.68
CA LEU A 50 -6.83 22.54 7.52
C LEU A 50 -7.73 23.70 7.97
N ASP A 51 -7.43 24.93 7.56
CA ASP A 51 -8.30 26.09 7.78
C ASP A 51 -9.10 26.34 6.50
N THR A 52 -10.42 26.43 6.64
CA THR A 52 -11.32 26.62 5.50
C THR A 52 -11.82 28.05 5.44
N GLU A 53 -12.18 28.47 4.24
CA GLU A 53 -12.96 29.67 4.04
C GLU A 53 -14.26 29.66 4.85
N GLY A 54 -14.69 30.85 5.28
CA GLY A 54 -15.94 31.02 6.00
C GLY A 54 -17.14 30.75 5.10
N LEU A 55 -18.08 29.94 5.59
CA LEU A 55 -19.35 29.63 4.91
C LEU A 55 -20.28 30.85 4.93
N GLY A 56 -21.01 31.07 3.83
CA GLY A 56 -22.05 32.11 3.74
C GLY A 56 -21.52 33.54 3.65
N ASP A 57 -20.36 33.73 3.00
CA ASP A 57 -19.79 35.07 2.76
C ASP A 57 -20.65 35.88 1.79
N VAL A 58 -21.13 37.04 2.23
CA VAL A 58 -22.09 37.89 1.51
C VAL A 58 -21.51 38.48 0.22
N GLU A 59 -20.19 38.60 0.13
CA GLU A 59 -19.49 39.08 -1.07
C GLU A 59 -19.30 37.99 -2.14
N LYS A 60 -19.53 36.70 -1.80
CA LYS A 60 -19.48 35.59 -2.75
C LYS A 60 -20.85 35.44 -3.41
N GLY A 61 -20.96 35.93 -4.65
CA GLY A 61 -22.16 35.75 -5.47
C GLY A 61 -22.53 34.29 -5.80
N ASP A 62 -21.70 33.31 -5.42
CA ASP A 62 -21.94 31.87 -5.62
C ASP A 62 -21.62 31.05 -4.36
N ASN A 63 -22.68 30.53 -3.72
CA ASN A 63 -22.61 29.68 -2.53
C ASN A 63 -22.34 28.20 -2.87
N GLN A 64 -22.25 27.81 -4.15
CA GLN A 64 -22.04 26.40 -4.54
C GLN A 64 -20.67 25.86 -4.09
N ASN A 65 -19.66 26.73 -4.02
CA ASN A 65 -18.31 26.34 -3.57
C ASN A 65 -18.25 26.03 -2.07
N ASP A 66 -19.15 26.59 -1.27
CA ASP A 66 -19.16 26.38 0.19
C ASP A 66 -19.50 24.93 0.54
N SER A 67 -20.47 24.32 -0.17
CA SER A 67 -20.81 22.90 0.00
C SER A 67 -19.64 21.98 -0.37
N TRP A 68 -18.85 22.35 -1.39
CA TRP A 68 -17.66 21.59 -1.79
C TRP A 68 -16.51 21.71 -0.79
N ILE A 69 -16.23 22.93 -0.30
CA ILE A 69 -15.24 23.16 0.76
C ILE A 69 -15.60 22.34 2.00
N PHE A 70 -16.88 22.33 2.37
CA PHE A 70 -17.39 21.54 3.48
C PHE A 70 -17.18 20.03 3.26
N ALA A 71 -17.57 19.51 2.09
CA ALA A 71 -17.39 18.10 1.74
C ALA A 71 -15.90 17.67 1.73
N LEU A 72 -15.01 18.49 1.16
CA LEU A 72 -13.56 18.23 1.14
C LEU A 72 -12.97 18.24 2.56
N ALA A 73 -13.38 19.17 3.42
CA ALA A 73 -12.93 19.21 4.81
C ALA A 73 -13.33 17.95 5.59
N VAL A 74 -14.52 17.39 5.32
CA VAL A 74 -14.95 16.11 5.88
C VAL A 74 -14.11 14.94 5.32
N LEU A 75 -13.92 14.87 4.01
CA LEU A 75 -13.20 13.77 3.35
C LEU A 75 -11.72 13.71 3.75
N LEU A 76 -11.05 14.86 3.87
CA LEU A 76 -9.61 14.95 4.10
C LEU A 76 -9.23 14.87 5.60
N SER A 77 -10.15 15.20 6.52
CA SER A 77 -9.84 15.25 7.95
C SER A 77 -10.04 13.92 8.68
N SER A 78 -9.39 13.80 9.84
CA SER A 78 -9.65 12.72 10.83
C SER A 78 -10.55 13.20 11.98
N THR A 79 -10.56 14.51 12.20
CA THR A 79 -11.40 15.21 13.16
C THR A 79 -11.90 16.46 12.46
N PHE A 80 -13.21 16.60 12.37
CA PHE A 80 -13.86 17.75 11.74
C PHE A 80 -14.35 18.69 12.83
N VAL A 81 -13.84 19.93 12.82
CA VAL A 81 -14.18 20.94 13.81
C VAL A 81 -15.15 21.93 13.18
N TYR A 82 -16.40 21.92 13.63
CA TYR A 82 -17.38 22.92 13.27
C TYR A 82 -17.37 24.04 14.31
N ASN A 83 -17.13 25.27 13.88
CA ASN A 83 -17.02 26.45 14.74
C ASN A 83 -18.17 27.42 14.45
N SER A 84 -18.99 27.71 15.47
CA SER A 84 -20.06 28.71 15.40
C SER A 84 -20.01 29.68 16.59
N MET A 85 -20.65 30.84 16.44
CA MET A 85 -20.80 31.79 17.55
C MET A 85 -22.13 31.56 18.29
N GLY A 86 -22.10 31.73 19.61
CA GLY A 86 -23.26 31.62 20.48
C GLY A 86 -23.71 30.17 20.71
N THR A 87 -25.02 29.99 20.77
CA THR A 87 -25.68 28.76 21.23
C THR A 87 -26.14 27.88 20.08
N ILE A 88 -26.41 26.60 20.34
CA ILE A 88 -27.01 25.70 19.35
C ILE A 88 -28.53 25.96 19.27
N ASN A 89 -28.91 26.97 18.47
CA ASN A 89 -30.31 27.32 18.20
C ASN A 89 -30.73 26.84 16.79
N GLN A 90 -31.96 27.16 16.37
CA GLN A 90 -32.43 26.78 15.04
C GLN A 90 -31.59 27.41 13.92
N GLN A 91 -31.17 28.67 14.08
CA GLN A 91 -30.31 29.35 13.10
C GLN A 91 -28.96 28.65 12.93
N ALA A 92 -28.33 28.20 14.02
CA ALA A 92 -27.09 27.44 13.96
C ALA A 92 -27.28 26.08 13.24
N MET A 93 -28.44 25.44 13.42
CA MET A 93 -28.79 24.21 12.69
C MET A 93 -29.10 24.46 11.22
N ASP A 94 -29.76 25.58 10.90
CA ASP A 94 -30.03 25.97 9.51
C ASP A 94 -28.72 26.31 8.77
N GLN A 95 -27.74 26.90 9.45
CA GLN A 95 -26.38 27.09 8.91
C GLN A 95 -25.62 25.78 8.71
N LEU A 96 -26.07 24.71 9.36
CA LEU A 96 -25.50 23.36 9.23
C LEU A 96 -26.19 22.53 8.13
N HIS A 97 -27.03 23.15 7.28
CA HIS A 97 -27.66 22.48 6.14
C HIS A 97 -26.66 21.79 5.21
N TYR A 98 -25.40 22.27 5.13
CA TYR A 98 -24.32 21.60 4.40
C TYR A 98 -24.11 20.14 4.82
N VAL A 99 -24.37 19.79 6.09
CA VAL A 99 -24.30 18.40 6.56
C VAL A 99 -25.39 17.53 5.92
N THR A 100 -26.56 18.11 5.63
CA THR A 100 -27.65 17.42 4.93
C THR A 100 -27.35 17.25 3.45
N GLU A 101 -26.61 18.20 2.85
CA GLU A 101 -26.17 18.11 1.45
C GLU A 101 -25.02 17.12 1.23
N LEU A 102 -24.35 16.64 2.30
CA LEU A 102 -23.24 15.68 2.14
C LEU A 102 -23.66 14.42 1.37
N THR A 103 -24.91 13.99 1.48
CA THR A 103 -25.44 12.85 0.71
C THR A 103 -25.48 13.11 -0.79
N ASP A 104 -25.59 14.38 -1.19
CA ASP A 104 -25.62 14.81 -2.59
C ASP A 104 -24.23 15.22 -3.10
N ARG A 105 -23.24 15.31 -2.21
CA ARG A 105 -21.86 15.75 -2.51
C ARG A 105 -20.81 14.66 -2.40
N ILE A 106 -21.07 13.58 -1.67
CA ILE A 106 -20.10 12.51 -1.42
C ILE A 106 -20.72 11.17 -1.79
N ARG A 107 -19.95 10.36 -2.53
CA ARG A 107 -20.24 8.93 -2.71
C ARG A 107 -19.32 8.07 -1.87
N ALA A 108 -19.87 7.07 -1.19
CA ALA A 108 -19.06 6.06 -0.53
C ALA A 108 -18.59 5.00 -1.53
N LYS A 109 -19.47 4.60 -2.48
CA LYS A 109 -19.21 3.56 -3.48
C LYS A 109 -19.55 3.98 -4.91
N SER A 110 -18.90 3.34 -5.88
CA SER A 110 -19.10 3.65 -7.30
C SER A 110 -20.29 2.92 -7.94
N THR A 111 -20.69 1.76 -7.41
CA THR A 111 -21.67 0.85 -8.03
C THR A 111 -23.09 0.95 -7.47
N SER A 112 -23.45 2.03 -6.76
CA SER A 112 -24.83 2.21 -6.32
C SER A 112 -25.70 2.65 -7.50
N ASP A 113 -26.42 1.70 -8.11
CA ASP A 113 -27.53 1.97 -9.04
C ASP A 113 -28.51 2.95 -8.37
N ASN A 114 -28.52 4.22 -8.82
CA ASN A 114 -29.55 5.28 -8.70
C ASN A 114 -30.38 5.45 -7.40
N ASN A 115 -30.10 4.73 -6.31
CA ASN A 115 -30.79 4.83 -5.03
C ASN A 115 -29.98 5.74 -4.11
N VAL A 116 -30.23 7.05 -4.24
CA VAL A 116 -29.62 8.18 -3.52
C VAL A 116 -29.67 8.05 -1.97
N GLY A 117 -30.36 7.04 -1.42
CA GLY A 117 -30.45 6.78 0.02
C GLY A 117 -29.52 5.70 0.60
N GLU A 118 -29.03 4.73 -0.20
CA GLU A 118 -28.27 3.58 0.35
C GLU A 118 -26.79 3.89 0.64
N ASP A 119 -26.20 4.88 -0.02
CA ASP A 119 -24.76 5.18 0.05
C ASP A 119 -24.36 5.87 1.37
N SER A 120 -25.27 6.67 1.93
CA SER A 120 -25.09 7.35 3.23
C SER A 120 -24.94 6.38 4.41
N GLY A 121 -25.40 5.13 4.25
CA GLY A 121 -25.26 4.08 5.26
C GLY A 121 -23.79 3.73 5.56
N ASP A 122 -22.87 3.99 4.64
CA ASP A 122 -21.45 3.69 4.80
C ASP A 122 -20.64 4.89 5.36
N PHE A 123 -21.22 6.10 5.47
CA PHE A 123 -20.51 7.33 5.87
C PHE A 123 -19.82 7.22 7.23
N VAL A 124 -20.49 6.63 8.21
CA VAL A 124 -19.96 6.46 9.58
C VAL A 124 -18.66 5.63 9.65
N SER A 125 -18.36 4.86 8.60
CA SER A 125 -17.14 4.05 8.53
C SER A 125 -15.88 4.86 8.19
N PHE A 126 -16.02 5.98 7.49
CA PHE A 126 -14.88 6.79 7.01
C PHE A 126 -14.95 8.28 7.36
N PHE A 127 -16.10 8.76 7.85
CA PHE A 127 -16.24 10.14 8.32
C PHE A 127 -15.40 10.40 9.57
N PRO A 128 -14.89 11.64 9.73
CA PRO A 128 -14.07 12.04 10.86
C PRO A 128 -14.87 12.07 12.17
N ASP A 129 -14.17 12.13 13.31
CA ASP A 129 -14.84 12.48 14.57
C ASP A 129 -15.31 13.94 14.52
N PHE A 130 -16.54 14.25 14.95
CA PHE A 130 -17.13 15.58 14.91
C PHE A 130 -16.89 16.34 16.21
N VAL A 131 -16.43 17.59 16.12
CA VAL A 131 -16.23 18.48 17.27
C VAL A 131 -16.95 19.79 17.01
N TRP A 132 -17.93 20.14 17.85
CA TRP A 132 -18.58 21.45 17.80
C TRP A 132 -17.91 22.39 18.80
N THR A 133 -17.44 23.52 18.31
CA THR A 133 -16.85 24.59 19.11
C THR A 133 -17.77 25.81 19.10
N LEU A 134 -18.23 26.21 20.29
CA LEU A 134 -19.19 27.29 20.50
C LEU A 134 -18.47 28.50 21.09
N ARG A 135 -18.26 29.52 20.25
CA ARG A 135 -17.57 30.77 20.60
C ARG A 135 -18.50 31.73 21.31
N ASP A 136 -17.96 32.54 22.21
CA ASP A 136 -18.72 33.56 22.93
C ASP A 136 -19.99 32.96 23.57
N PHE A 137 -19.85 31.80 24.21
CA PHE A 137 -20.97 31.11 24.83
C PHE A 137 -21.50 31.95 26.00
N SER A 138 -22.81 32.10 26.09
CA SER A 138 -23.45 33.06 27.01
C SER A 138 -24.55 32.45 27.87
N LEU A 139 -24.66 31.12 27.90
CA LEU A 139 -25.64 30.41 28.72
C LEU A 139 -24.94 29.72 29.90
N ASP A 140 -25.63 29.69 31.04
CA ASP A 140 -25.26 28.76 32.10
C ASP A 140 -25.59 27.34 31.64
N LEU A 141 -24.61 26.43 31.71
CA LEU A 141 -24.81 25.01 31.39
C LEU A 141 -25.61 24.32 32.50
N LYS A 142 -26.92 24.57 32.54
CA LYS A 142 -27.86 23.92 33.46
C LYS A 142 -29.06 23.36 32.71
N ALA A 143 -29.49 22.16 33.08
CA ALA A 143 -30.75 21.56 32.64
C ALA A 143 -31.52 21.12 33.89
N ASP A 144 -32.81 21.49 33.97
CA ASP A 144 -33.67 21.19 35.12
C ASP A 144 -33.09 21.61 36.49
N GLY A 145 -32.27 22.68 36.48
CA GLY A 145 -31.61 23.22 37.68
C GLY A 145 -30.24 22.59 37.99
N GLU A 146 -29.91 21.45 37.38
CA GLU A 146 -28.64 20.73 37.57
C GLU A 146 -27.58 21.15 36.55
N PRO A 147 -26.30 21.22 36.94
CA PRO A 147 -25.22 21.53 36.01
C PRO A 147 -25.03 20.39 35.01
N ILE A 148 -24.88 20.74 33.73
CA ILE A 148 -24.58 19.80 32.65
C ILE A 148 -23.22 20.10 32.02
N THR A 149 -22.63 19.10 31.40
CA THR A 149 -21.41 19.25 30.59
C THR A 149 -21.74 19.81 29.21
N ALA A 150 -20.72 20.35 28.53
CA ALA A 150 -20.87 20.81 27.14
C ALA A 150 -21.29 19.66 26.19
N ASP A 151 -20.85 18.44 26.46
CA ASP A 151 -21.24 17.25 25.69
C ASP A 151 -22.72 16.92 25.90
N GLU A 152 -23.21 16.94 27.14
CA GLU A 152 -24.64 16.76 27.44
C GLU A 152 -25.49 17.87 26.81
N TYR A 153 -24.99 19.11 26.76
CA TYR A 153 -25.64 20.20 26.05
C TYR A 153 -25.76 19.91 24.54
N LEU A 154 -24.71 19.37 23.91
CA LEU A 154 -24.75 18.95 22.52
C LEU A 154 -25.75 17.80 22.31
N GLU A 155 -25.71 16.77 23.17
CA GLU A 155 -26.65 15.64 23.09
C GLU A 155 -28.10 16.10 23.22
N ASN A 156 -28.39 17.00 24.17
CA ASN A 156 -29.71 17.61 24.32
C ASN A 156 -30.12 18.42 23.08
N SER A 157 -29.18 19.13 22.44
CA SER A 157 -29.44 19.92 21.24
C SER A 157 -29.71 19.08 19.99
N LEU A 158 -29.20 17.84 19.97
CA LEU A 158 -29.38 16.85 18.90
C LEU A 158 -30.60 15.93 19.10
N LYS A 159 -31.36 16.11 20.19
CA LYS A 159 -32.64 15.41 20.39
C LYS A 159 -33.62 15.78 19.28
N LEU A 160 -34.30 14.76 18.78
CA LEU A 160 -35.29 14.89 17.72
C LEU A 160 -36.64 15.32 18.29
N LYS A 161 -37.48 15.92 17.45
CA LYS A 161 -38.87 16.23 17.78
C LYS A 161 -39.81 15.19 17.20
N GLN A 162 -40.75 14.73 18.01
CA GLN A 162 -41.84 13.88 17.53
C GLN A 162 -42.77 14.67 16.62
N GLY A 163 -43.21 14.04 15.54
CA GLY A 163 -44.11 14.63 14.57
C GLY A 163 -43.70 14.29 13.14
N THR A 164 -44.67 14.28 12.24
CA THR A 164 -44.48 13.95 10.81
C THR A 164 -44.65 15.17 9.91
N SER A 165 -44.84 16.36 10.49
CA SER A 165 -45.00 17.59 9.71
C SER A 165 -43.71 17.96 8.98
N GLN A 166 -43.82 18.77 7.92
CA GLN A 166 -42.63 19.22 7.20
C GLN A 166 -41.66 20.01 8.10
N LYS A 167 -42.19 20.75 9.07
CA LYS A 167 -41.39 21.49 10.05
C LYS A 167 -40.60 20.54 10.96
N ASP A 168 -41.21 19.44 11.38
CA ASP A 168 -40.54 18.42 12.22
C ASP A 168 -39.45 17.69 11.42
N LYS A 169 -39.73 17.37 10.15
CA LYS A 169 -38.73 16.77 9.25
C LYS A 169 -37.53 17.70 9.04
N ASN A 170 -37.76 18.97 8.75
CA ASN A 170 -36.69 19.96 8.56
C ASN A 170 -35.88 20.17 9.85
N PHE A 171 -36.53 20.09 11.02
CA PHE A 171 -35.85 20.15 12.31
C PHE A 171 -34.99 18.89 12.57
N ASN A 172 -35.51 17.71 12.25
CA ASN A 172 -34.86 16.43 12.55
C ASN A 172 -33.73 16.09 11.57
N LEU A 173 -33.82 16.49 10.30
CA LEU A 173 -32.87 16.10 9.25
C LEU A 173 -31.39 16.42 9.59
N PRO A 174 -30.99 17.68 9.87
CA PRO A 174 -29.58 17.99 10.19
C PRO A 174 -29.10 17.25 11.46
N ARG A 175 -29.99 17.07 12.45
CA ARG A 175 -29.68 16.32 13.68
C ARG A 175 -29.44 14.85 13.39
N LEU A 176 -30.30 14.24 12.59
CA LEU A 176 -30.15 12.85 12.15
C LEU A 176 -28.85 12.65 11.37
N CYS A 177 -28.50 13.57 10.47
CA CYS A 177 -27.25 13.50 9.72
C CYS A 177 -26.02 13.56 10.65
N ILE A 178 -25.97 14.49 11.60
CA ILE A 178 -24.86 14.54 12.58
C ILE A 178 -24.78 13.24 13.39
N ARG A 179 -25.93 12.76 13.88
CA ARG A 179 -26.03 11.55 14.70
C ARG A 179 -25.61 10.29 13.93
N LYS A 180 -26.00 10.16 12.67
CA LYS A 180 -25.72 8.97 11.85
C LYS A 180 -24.38 8.99 11.15
N PHE A 181 -23.93 10.14 10.63
CA PHE A 181 -22.76 10.19 9.75
C PHE A 181 -21.44 10.24 10.52
N PHE A 182 -21.40 10.87 11.69
CA PHE A 182 -20.15 11.02 12.43
C PHE A 182 -20.03 9.97 13.54
N PRO A 183 -18.94 9.18 13.60
CA PRO A 183 -18.78 8.10 14.57
C PRO A 183 -18.71 8.59 16.02
N LYS A 184 -18.12 9.77 16.25
CA LYS A 184 -18.02 10.40 17.58
C LYS A 184 -18.39 11.86 17.48
N LYS A 185 -18.95 12.40 18.56
CA LYS A 185 -19.35 13.80 18.70
C LYS A 185 -18.78 14.33 20.01
N LYS A 186 -18.24 15.54 19.97
CA LYS A 186 -17.66 16.23 21.13
C LYS A 186 -18.05 17.70 21.07
N CYS A 187 -18.25 18.32 22.22
CA CYS A 187 -18.57 19.73 22.32
C CYS A 187 -17.54 20.46 23.18
N PHE A 188 -17.19 21.67 22.77
CA PHE A 188 -16.44 22.62 23.58
C PHE A 188 -17.11 23.98 23.52
N ILE A 189 -17.28 24.60 24.70
CA ILE A 189 -17.70 25.99 24.83
C ILE A 189 -16.46 26.86 25.08
N PHE A 190 -16.53 28.07 24.57
CA PHE A 190 -15.51 29.09 24.76
C PHE A 190 -16.17 30.37 25.22
N ASP A 191 -15.75 30.84 26.38
CA ASP A 191 -16.12 32.17 26.84
C ASP A 191 -15.47 33.22 25.94
N ARG A 192 -15.96 34.46 26.08
CA ARG A 192 -15.40 35.55 25.30
C ARG A 192 -13.95 35.78 25.74
N PRO A 193 -12.97 35.73 24.83
CA PRO A 193 -11.56 35.68 25.21
C PRO A 193 -11.04 36.98 25.83
N THR A 194 -11.62 38.13 25.48
CA THR A 194 -11.29 39.43 26.07
C THR A 194 -12.39 40.44 25.78
N HIS A 195 -12.31 41.64 26.37
CA HIS A 195 -13.27 42.70 26.15
C HIS A 195 -13.35 43.10 24.65
N ARG A 196 -14.55 43.41 24.15
CA ARG A 196 -14.84 43.68 22.71
C ARG A 196 -13.84 44.62 22.02
N LYS A 197 -13.38 45.65 22.73
CA LYS A 197 -12.42 46.65 22.21
C LYS A 197 -11.02 46.08 21.92
N LYS A 198 -10.63 45.00 22.60
CA LYS A 198 -9.34 44.32 22.44
C LYS A 198 -9.39 43.14 21.47
N LEU A 199 -10.57 42.74 20.97
CA LEU A 199 -10.71 41.59 20.04
C LEU A 199 -9.97 41.76 18.71
N GLY A 200 -9.69 43.01 18.29
CA GLY A 200 -8.87 43.29 17.10
C GLY A 200 -7.38 43.06 17.31
N GLN A 201 -6.94 42.92 18.57
CA GLN A 201 -5.54 42.77 18.99
C GLN A 201 -5.27 41.35 19.53
N LEU A 202 -6.20 40.41 19.35
CA LEU A 202 -6.20 39.11 20.01
C LEU A 202 -4.93 38.29 19.74
N GLU A 203 -4.26 38.51 18.61
CA GLU A 203 -3.00 37.87 18.24
C GLU A 203 -1.79 38.36 19.02
N THR A 204 -1.83 39.61 19.49
CA THR A 204 -0.71 40.25 20.18
C THR A 204 -0.86 40.20 21.69
N LEU A 205 -2.03 39.83 22.19
CA LEU A 205 -2.28 39.71 23.63
C LEU A 205 -1.62 38.47 24.19
N HIS A 206 -1.04 38.60 25.37
CA HIS A 206 -0.53 37.46 26.13
C HIS A 206 -1.66 36.74 26.88
N ASP A 207 -1.45 35.47 27.24
CA ASP A 207 -2.45 34.64 27.92
C ASP A 207 -2.95 35.25 29.24
N ASP A 208 -2.12 36.03 29.94
CA ASP A 208 -2.49 36.76 31.17
C ASP A 208 -3.40 37.97 30.92
N GLU A 209 -3.53 38.40 29.66
CA GLU A 209 -4.47 39.46 29.23
C GLU A 209 -5.80 38.92 28.71
N LEU A 210 -5.93 37.59 28.63
CA LEU A 210 -7.14 36.89 28.22
C LEU A 210 -7.95 36.45 29.43
N ASP A 211 -9.22 36.15 29.19
CA ASP A 211 -10.07 35.51 30.19
C ASP A 211 -9.51 34.15 30.61
N SER A 212 -9.39 33.93 31.92
CA SER A 212 -8.74 32.73 32.44
C SER A 212 -9.53 31.45 32.14
N GLU A 213 -10.86 31.52 32.07
CA GLU A 213 -11.69 30.36 31.70
C GLU A 213 -11.50 30.04 30.21
N PHE A 214 -11.46 31.08 29.36
CA PHE A 214 -11.14 30.91 27.94
C PHE A 214 -9.79 30.22 27.71
N VAL A 215 -8.73 30.64 28.41
CA VAL A 215 -7.40 30.04 28.29
C VAL A 215 -7.42 28.57 28.72
N GLN A 216 -8.14 28.24 29.80
CA GLN A 216 -8.31 26.85 30.26
C GLN A 216 -9.10 26.00 29.26
N GLN A 217 -10.19 26.54 28.71
CA GLN A 217 -11.02 25.88 27.69
C GLN A 217 -10.22 25.62 26.41
N ALA A 218 -9.44 26.59 25.95
CA ALA A 218 -8.52 26.45 24.82
C ALA A 218 -7.48 25.35 25.06
N ALA A 219 -6.85 25.35 26.24
CA ALA A 219 -5.88 24.34 26.62
C ALA A 219 -6.49 22.93 26.69
N ALA A 220 -7.73 22.80 27.16
CA ALA A 220 -8.49 21.55 27.24
C ALA A 220 -8.85 21.02 25.84
N PHE A 221 -9.34 21.90 24.95
CA PHE A 221 -9.60 21.58 23.55
C PHE A 221 -8.34 21.05 22.86
N CYS A 222 -7.22 21.78 22.93
CA CYS A 222 -5.96 21.33 22.32
C CYS A 222 -5.49 20.00 22.90
N SER A 223 -5.59 19.83 24.22
CA SER A 223 -5.22 18.56 24.85
C SER A 223 -6.05 17.41 24.32
N TYR A 224 -7.37 17.63 24.13
CA TYR A 224 -8.29 16.65 23.56
C TYR A 224 -7.91 16.31 22.12
N ILE A 225 -7.71 17.30 21.25
CA ILE A 225 -7.30 17.07 19.85
C ILE A 225 -6.01 16.27 19.79
N PHE A 226 -4.96 16.68 20.51
CA PHE A 226 -3.68 15.98 20.50
C PHE A 226 -3.75 14.54 21.05
N SER A 227 -4.69 14.26 21.96
CA SER A 227 -4.84 12.92 22.55
C SER A 227 -5.77 12.02 21.74
N ASN A 228 -6.87 12.56 21.22
CA ASN A 228 -7.99 11.78 20.70
C ASN A 228 -8.08 11.76 19.16
N SER A 229 -7.57 12.79 18.48
CA SER A 229 -7.58 12.81 17.01
C SER A 229 -6.73 11.68 16.47
N LYS A 230 -7.35 10.83 15.66
CA LYS A 230 -6.73 9.64 15.08
C LYS A 230 -5.89 10.00 13.87
N THR A 231 -4.97 9.12 13.50
CA THR A 231 -4.33 9.18 12.18
C THR A 231 -5.41 8.96 11.12
N LYS A 232 -5.39 9.74 10.02
CA LYS A 232 -6.34 9.55 8.92
C LYS A 232 -6.15 8.16 8.33
N THR A 233 -7.25 7.43 8.19
CA THR A 233 -7.27 6.08 7.61
C THR A 233 -8.27 6.00 6.49
N LEU A 234 -7.91 5.29 5.41
CA LEU A 234 -8.82 4.84 4.37
C LEU A 234 -9.28 3.41 4.66
N SER A 235 -10.23 2.89 3.88
CA SER A 235 -10.73 1.51 3.99
C SER A 235 -9.58 0.48 3.96
N GLY A 236 -9.62 -0.52 4.86
CA GLY A 236 -8.50 -1.45 5.03
C GLY A 236 -7.36 -0.87 5.89
N GLY A 237 -7.69 0.09 6.75
CA GLY A 237 -6.85 0.83 7.70
C GLY A 237 -5.53 1.34 7.16
N ILE A 238 -5.54 1.75 5.89
CA ILE A 238 -4.41 2.39 5.23
C ILE A 238 -4.22 3.76 5.85
N LYS A 239 -3.12 3.95 6.59
CA LYS A 239 -2.77 5.24 7.20
C LYS A 239 -2.34 6.23 6.13
N VAL A 240 -2.95 7.40 6.10
CA VAL A 240 -2.62 8.46 5.14
C VAL A 240 -1.34 9.17 5.57
N ASN A 241 -0.39 9.29 4.65
CA ASN A 241 0.83 10.10 4.76
C ASN A 241 0.76 11.27 3.74
N GLY A 242 1.85 12.03 3.60
CA GLY A 242 1.88 13.20 2.69
C GLY A 242 1.51 12.86 1.24
N SER A 243 2.17 11.86 0.63
CA SER A 243 1.89 11.45 -0.75
C SER A 243 0.47 10.90 -0.93
N ARG A 244 -0.05 10.17 0.05
CA ARG A 244 -1.44 9.70 0.02
C ARG A 244 -2.44 10.85 0.09
N LEU A 245 -2.17 11.85 0.94
CA LEU A 245 -3.03 13.03 1.08
C LEU A 245 -3.05 13.85 -0.22
N GLU A 246 -1.89 14.05 -0.85
CA GLU A 246 -1.77 14.70 -2.16
C GLU A 246 -2.65 14.00 -3.20
N ASN A 247 -2.52 12.68 -3.35
CA ASN A 247 -3.32 11.91 -4.29
C ASN A 247 -4.83 11.98 -4.00
N LEU A 248 -5.24 11.98 -2.73
CA LEU A 248 -6.64 12.15 -2.34
C LEU A 248 -7.17 13.53 -2.75
N VAL A 249 -6.40 14.59 -2.47
CA VAL A 249 -6.76 15.96 -2.86
C VAL A 249 -6.93 16.07 -4.37
N LEU A 250 -5.95 15.58 -5.15
CA LEU A 250 -6.02 15.59 -6.62
C LEU A 250 -7.25 14.82 -7.12
N THR A 251 -7.46 13.60 -6.63
CA THR A 251 -8.59 12.76 -7.07
C THR A 251 -9.94 13.41 -6.79
N TYR A 252 -10.12 14.03 -5.62
CA TYR A 252 -11.37 14.70 -5.29
C TYR A 252 -11.58 15.98 -6.09
N LEU A 253 -10.52 16.77 -6.31
CA LEU A 253 -10.60 17.99 -7.13
C LEU A 253 -10.87 17.68 -8.60
N ASP A 254 -10.26 16.63 -9.15
CA ASP A 254 -10.49 16.19 -10.53
C ASP A 254 -11.94 15.74 -10.73
N ALA A 255 -12.51 15.00 -9.76
CA ALA A 255 -13.91 14.62 -9.77
C ALA A 255 -14.84 15.84 -9.78
N ILE A 256 -14.63 16.79 -8.86
CA ILE A 256 -15.44 18.02 -8.77
C ILE A 256 -15.33 18.84 -10.06
N SER A 257 -14.11 19.02 -10.56
CA SER A 257 -13.83 19.83 -11.77
C SER A 257 -14.42 19.21 -13.04
N SER A 258 -14.59 17.89 -13.05
CA SER A 258 -15.21 17.14 -14.15
C SER A 258 -16.74 17.08 -14.06
N GLY A 259 -17.34 17.63 -12.99
CA GLY A 259 -18.78 17.59 -12.72
C GLY A 259 -19.25 16.31 -12.02
N ASP A 260 -18.34 15.43 -11.62
CA ASP A 260 -18.63 14.21 -10.87
C ASP A 260 -18.60 14.44 -9.35
N LEU A 261 -19.14 13.49 -8.58
CA LEU A 261 -19.07 13.51 -7.12
C LEU A 261 -17.78 12.85 -6.62
N PRO A 262 -17.04 13.46 -5.68
CA PRO A 262 -16.00 12.80 -4.90
C PRO A 262 -16.46 11.45 -4.35
N CYS A 263 -15.76 10.39 -4.75
CA CYS A 263 -16.07 9.02 -4.36
C CYS A 263 -14.91 8.43 -3.55
N MET A 264 -15.20 7.98 -2.32
CA MET A 264 -14.20 7.38 -1.43
C MET A 264 -13.58 6.13 -2.07
N GLU A 265 -14.41 5.22 -2.57
CA GLU A 265 -13.94 3.97 -3.17
C GLU A 265 -13.03 4.21 -4.38
N ASN A 266 -13.40 5.14 -5.26
CA ASN A 266 -12.59 5.51 -6.43
C ASN A 266 -11.26 6.11 -6.02
N ALA A 267 -11.23 6.96 -4.99
CA ALA A 267 -10.00 7.54 -4.49
C ALA A 267 -9.04 6.48 -3.92
N VAL A 268 -9.57 5.47 -3.20
CA VAL A 268 -8.76 4.34 -2.73
C VAL A 268 -8.26 3.48 -3.89
N LEU A 269 -9.08 3.25 -4.92
CA LEU A 269 -8.66 2.50 -6.12
C LEU A 269 -7.56 3.24 -6.90
N ALA A 270 -7.71 4.54 -7.13
CA ALA A 270 -6.70 5.35 -7.81
C ALA A 270 -5.37 5.33 -7.04
N LEU A 271 -5.43 5.47 -5.71
CA LEU A 271 -4.25 5.37 -4.86
C LEU A 271 -3.61 3.98 -4.91
N ALA A 272 -4.42 2.92 -4.91
CA ALA A 272 -3.94 1.53 -5.03
C ALA A 272 -3.19 1.32 -6.34
N GLN A 273 -3.70 1.84 -7.46
CA GLN A 273 -3.02 1.73 -8.76
C GLN A 273 -1.62 2.36 -8.74
N ILE A 274 -1.50 3.59 -8.21
CA ILE A 274 -0.23 4.31 -8.15
C ILE A 274 0.76 3.60 -7.22
N GLU A 275 0.33 3.25 -6.01
CA GLU A 275 1.22 2.63 -5.02
C GLU A 275 1.60 1.19 -5.36
N ASN A 276 0.67 0.39 -5.92
CA ASN A 276 0.98 -0.97 -6.32
C ASN A 276 1.96 -0.99 -7.50
N ALA A 277 1.82 -0.08 -8.48
CA ALA A 277 2.79 0.07 -9.56
C ALA A 277 4.19 0.40 -9.01
N ALA A 278 4.27 1.36 -8.08
CA ALA A 278 5.53 1.72 -7.43
C ALA A 278 6.09 0.56 -6.58
N ALA A 279 5.23 -0.23 -5.93
CA ALA A 279 5.62 -1.40 -5.15
C ALA A 279 6.25 -2.50 -6.02
N VAL A 280 5.71 -2.75 -7.23
CA VAL A 280 6.32 -3.67 -8.20
C VAL A 280 7.73 -3.20 -8.56
N GLN A 281 7.88 -1.92 -8.94
CA GLN A 281 9.18 -1.37 -9.32
C GLN A 281 10.20 -1.46 -8.17
N LYS A 282 9.77 -1.14 -6.94
CA LYS A 282 10.61 -1.23 -5.75
C LYS A 282 11.05 -2.67 -5.46
N ALA A 283 10.15 -3.64 -5.61
CA ALA A 283 10.45 -5.05 -5.40
C ALA A 283 11.47 -5.56 -6.45
N ILE A 284 11.29 -5.21 -7.72
CA ILE A 284 12.21 -5.57 -8.80
C ILE A 284 13.58 -4.93 -8.61
N ALA A 285 13.63 -3.65 -8.24
CA ALA A 285 14.89 -2.97 -7.94
C ALA A 285 15.66 -3.65 -6.80
N HIS A 286 14.96 -4.09 -5.75
CA HIS A 286 15.57 -4.87 -4.67
C HIS A 286 16.10 -6.22 -5.16
N TYR A 287 15.31 -6.96 -5.95
CA TYR A 287 15.74 -8.21 -6.55
C TYR A 287 17.02 -8.05 -7.38
N ASP A 288 17.05 -7.05 -8.28
CA ASP A 288 18.20 -6.76 -9.14
C ASP A 288 19.44 -6.43 -8.31
N GLN A 289 19.28 -5.62 -7.24
CA GLN A 289 20.37 -5.29 -6.33
C GLN A 289 20.91 -6.54 -5.64
N GLN A 290 20.04 -7.38 -5.07
CA GLN A 290 20.46 -8.60 -4.36
C GLN A 290 21.17 -9.59 -5.29
N MET A 291 20.60 -9.84 -6.46
CA MET A 291 21.19 -10.77 -7.43
C MET A 291 22.53 -10.27 -7.95
N THR A 292 22.65 -8.98 -8.28
CA THR A 292 23.91 -8.40 -8.78
C THR A 292 25.02 -8.45 -7.74
N GLN A 293 24.71 -8.28 -6.46
CA GLN A 293 25.70 -8.31 -5.39
C GLN A 293 26.13 -9.72 -5.00
N LYS A 294 25.21 -10.69 -5.01
CA LYS A 294 25.45 -12.05 -4.51
C LYS A 294 25.94 -13.02 -5.58
N VAL A 295 25.49 -12.88 -6.82
CA VAL A 295 25.77 -13.83 -7.90
C VAL A 295 27.16 -13.59 -8.49
N LYS A 296 27.98 -14.63 -8.53
CA LYS A 296 29.27 -14.65 -9.23
C LYS A 296 29.20 -15.67 -10.35
N LEU A 297 29.20 -15.19 -11.59
CA LEU A 297 29.11 -16.04 -12.78
C LEU A 297 30.50 -16.49 -13.27
N PRO A 298 30.64 -17.74 -13.77
CA PRO A 298 29.66 -18.82 -13.64
C PRO A 298 29.56 -19.33 -12.19
N THR A 299 28.35 -19.75 -11.81
CA THR A 299 28.08 -20.49 -10.57
C THR A 299 28.63 -21.91 -10.67
N GLU A 300 28.98 -22.54 -9.54
CA GLU A 300 29.49 -23.93 -9.53
C GLU A 300 28.41 -24.91 -9.98
N THR A 301 27.17 -24.70 -9.52
CA THR A 301 26.03 -25.54 -9.86
C THR A 301 24.81 -24.69 -10.19
N LEU A 302 23.86 -25.26 -10.93
CA LEU A 302 22.57 -24.61 -11.15
C LEU A 302 21.84 -24.35 -9.81
N GLN A 303 22.00 -25.26 -8.85
CA GLN A 303 21.38 -25.13 -7.52
C GLN A 303 21.82 -23.86 -6.78
N GLU A 304 23.11 -23.51 -6.84
CA GLU A 304 23.64 -22.27 -6.26
C GLU A 304 22.90 -21.03 -6.80
N LEU A 305 22.73 -20.95 -8.13
CA LEU A 305 22.01 -19.84 -8.76
C LEU A 305 20.53 -19.82 -8.34
N LEU A 306 19.87 -20.98 -8.34
CA LEU A 306 18.44 -21.08 -8.02
C LEU A 306 18.16 -20.76 -6.54
N ASP A 307 19.06 -21.11 -5.62
CA ASP A 307 18.90 -20.79 -4.21
C ASP A 307 19.11 -19.28 -3.93
N LEU A 308 20.07 -18.64 -4.62
CA LEU A 308 20.23 -17.17 -4.57
C LEU A 308 19.03 -16.44 -5.16
N HIS A 309 18.50 -16.93 -6.28
CA HIS A 309 17.27 -16.42 -6.89
C HIS A 309 16.09 -16.55 -5.92
N ARG A 310 15.87 -17.73 -5.33
CA ARG A 310 14.76 -17.97 -4.39
C ARG A 310 14.81 -17.03 -3.18
N ALA A 311 16.00 -16.83 -2.60
CA ALA A 311 16.15 -15.92 -1.48
C ALA A 311 15.81 -14.47 -1.87
N SER A 312 16.31 -14.01 -3.03
CA SER A 312 16.08 -12.65 -3.52
C SER A 312 14.63 -12.41 -3.95
N GLU A 313 14.00 -13.41 -4.58
CA GLU A 313 12.59 -13.42 -4.95
C GLU A 313 11.70 -13.31 -3.71
N LYS A 314 11.95 -14.12 -2.68
CA LYS A 314 11.20 -14.08 -1.44
C LYS A 314 11.21 -12.69 -0.81
N GLU A 315 12.39 -12.07 -0.70
CA GLU A 315 12.53 -10.71 -0.16
C GLU A 315 11.79 -9.66 -1.02
N ALA A 316 11.84 -9.80 -2.35
CA ALA A 316 11.15 -8.91 -3.26
C ALA A 316 9.62 -9.00 -3.11
N ILE A 317 9.07 -10.22 -2.99
CA ILE A 317 7.63 -10.43 -2.74
C ILE A 317 7.26 -9.82 -1.39
N GLU A 318 8.06 -10.00 -0.34
CA GLU A 318 7.79 -9.41 0.98
C GLU A 318 7.74 -7.86 0.91
N ILE A 319 8.63 -7.23 0.15
CA ILE A 319 8.65 -5.78 -0.07
C ILE A 319 7.37 -5.32 -0.78
N PHE A 320 6.96 -6.05 -1.82
CA PHE A 320 5.72 -5.78 -2.53
C PHE A 320 4.52 -5.91 -1.59
N ILE A 321 4.40 -7.01 -0.84
CA ILE A 321 3.30 -7.28 0.10
C ILE A 321 3.19 -6.18 1.17
N LYS A 322 4.33 -5.68 1.68
CA LYS A 322 4.38 -4.58 2.67
C LYS A 322 4.00 -3.21 2.09
N SER A 323 4.19 -3.02 0.78
CA SER A 323 4.04 -1.72 0.12
C SER A 323 2.78 -1.61 -0.76
N SER A 324 2.03 -2.71 -0.94
CA SER A 324 0.85 -2.78 -1.81
C SER A 324 -0.43 -2.98 -1.01
N PHE A 325 -1.56 -2.52 -1.53
CA PHE A 325 -2.89 -2.74 -0.97
C PHE A 325 -3.95 -2.74 -2.06
N LYS A 326 -5.12 -3.36 -1.81
CA LYS A 326 -6.25 -3.42 -2.75
C LYS A 326 -5.83 -3.78 -4.20
N ASP A 327 -4.98 -4.80 -4.34
CA ASP A 327 -4.58 -5.36 -5.64
C ASP A 327 -5.68 -6.29 -6.14
N GLU A 328 -6.71 -5.70 -6.77
CA GLU A 328 -7.86 -6.43 -7.32
C GLU A 328 -7.40 -7.42 -8.39
N ASP A 329 -7.92 -8.65 -8.32
CA ASP A 329 -7.55 -9.78 -9.17
C ASP A 329 -6.05 -10.15 -9.22
N HIS A 330 -5.28 -9.61 -8.28
CA HIS A 330 -3.83 -9.83 -8.11
C HIS A 330 -3.02 -9.44 -9.36
N LEU A 331 -3.47 -8.40 -10.08
CA LEU A 331 -2.86 -7.98 -11.34
C LEU A 331 -1.42 -7.52 -11.15
N PHE A 332 -1.15 -6.72 -10.11
CA PHE A 332 0.21 -6.23 -9.84
C PHE A 332 1.11 -7.33 -9.31
N GLN A 333 0.58 -8.26 -8.50
CA GLN A 333 1.34 -9.41 -8.05
C GLN A 333 1.70 -10.36 -9.21
N LYS A 334 0.78 -10.62 -10.14
CA LYS A 334 1.05 -11.41 -11.35
C LYS A 334 2.10 -10.72 -12.22
N GLU A 335 2.02 -9.40 -12.36
CA GLU A 335 3.02 -8.63 -13.08
C GLU A 335 4.41 -8.75 -12.43
N LEU A 336 4.50 -8.64 -11.10
CA LEU A 336 5.74 -8.87 -10.36
C LEU A 336 6.29 -10.28 -10.61
N ALA A 337 5.45 -11.31 -10.52
CA ALA A 337 5.85 -12.70 -10.76
C ALA A 337 6.41 -12.90 -12.17
N ASN A 338 5.73 -12.36 -13.19
CA ASN A 338 6.17 -12.42 -14.59
C ASN A 338 7.53 -11.72 -14.79
N GLN A 339 7.75 -10.57 -14.15
CA GLN A 339 9.02 -9.86 -14.24
C GLN A 339 10.15 -10.62 -13.53
N LEU A 340 9.90 -11.19 -12.36
CA LEU A 340 10.87 -12.01 -11.63
C LEU A 340 11.22 -13.29 -12.40
N GLU A 341 10.24 -13.92 -13.05
CA GLU A 341 10.47 -15.08 -13.92
C GLU A 341 11.38 -14.72 -15.10
N LYS A 342 11.10 -13.62 -15.80
CA LYS A 342 11.95 -13.14 -16.90
C LYS A 342 13.39 -12.87 -16.42
N LYS A 343 13.54 -12.21 -15.26
CA LYS A 343 14.85 -11.92 -14.68
C LYS A 343 15.62 -13.19 -14.32
N ARG A 344 14.95 -14.20 -13.75
CA ARG A 344 15.56 -15.52 -13.50
C ARG A 344 16.07 -16.14 -14.79
N ASP A 345 15.25 -16.16 -15.83
CA ASP A 345 15.61 -16.75 -17.12
C ASP A 345 16.81 -16.05 -17.75
N ASP A 346 16.91 -14.72 -17.62
CA ASP A 346 18.06 -13.95 -18.06
C ASP A 346 19.33 -14.29 -17.27
N PHE A 347 19.26 -14.40 -15.94
CA PHE A 347 20.40 -14.87 -15.13
C PHE A 347 20.82 -16.30 -15.49
N CYS A 348 19.87 -17.19 -15.76
CA CYS A 348 20.16 -18.56 -16.21
C CYS A 348 20.91 -18.56 -17.55
N LYS A 349 20.46 -17.76 -18.53
CA LYS A 349 21.13 -17.62 -19.83
C LYS A 349 22.55 -17.05 -19.68
N GLN A 350 22.72 -16.02 -18.86
CA GLN A 350 24.04 -15.44 -18.59
C GLN A 350 24.97 -16.44 -17.92
N ASN A 351 24.47 -17.25 -16.97
CA ASN A 351 25.24 -18.30 -16.31
C ASN A 351 25.66 -19.41 -17.28
N MET A 352 24.75 -19.86 -18.15
CA MET A 352 25.06 -20.83 -19.21
C MET A 352 26.17 -20.30 -20.12
N LYS A 353 26.03 -19.06 -20.59
CA LYS A 353 27.03 -18.42 -21.45
C LYS A 353 28.40 -18.29 -20.76
N ALA A 354 28.44 -17.74 -19.55
CA ALA A 354 29.68 -17.58 -18.79
C ALA A 354 30.36 -18.92 -18.51
N SER A 355 29.58 -19.98 -18.28
CA SER A 355 30.10 -21.34 -18.10
C SER A 355 30.68 -21.89 -19.40
N SER A 356 29.97 -21.76 -20.52
CA SER A 356 30.45 -22.19 -21.84
C SER A 356 31.72 -21.45 -22.27
N ASP A 357 31.76 -20.13 -22.08
CA ASP A 357 32.91 -19.28 -22.40
C ASP A 357 34.15 -19.71 -21.58
N ARG A 358 33.98 -19.93 -20.27
CA ARG A 358 35.05 -20.39 -19.38
C ARG A 358 35.53 -21.81 -19.74
N CYS A 359 34.61 -22.74 -19.98
CA CYS A 359 34.95 -24.11 -20.34
C CYS A 359 35.69 -24.17 -21.68
N SER A 360 35.24 -23.42 -22.68
CA SER A 360 35.90 -23.34 -23.98
C SER A 360 37.30 -22.74 -23.89
N ALA A 361 37.49 -21.71 -23.05
CA ALA A 361 38.82 -21.15 -22.78
C ALA A 361 39.74 -22.17 -22.11
N LEU A 362 39.27 -22.87 -21.07
CA LEU A 362 40.04 -23.92 -20.40
C LEU A 362 40.42 -25.07 -21.33
N LEU A 363 39.49 -25.51 -22.19
CA LEU A 363 39.76 -26.57 -23.17
C LEU A 363 40.82 -26.13 -24.17
N ARG A 364 40.72 -24.90 -24.69
CA ARG A 364 41.74 -24.34 -25.56
C ARG A 364 43.09 -24.31 -24.84
N ASP A 365 43.16 -23.75 -23.64
CA ASP A 365 44.43 -23.54 -22.96
C ASP A 365 45.09 -24.89 -22.54
N LEU A 366 44.29 -25.87 -22.11
CA LEU A 366 44.78 -27.20 -21.69
C LEU A 366 45.14 -28.11 -22.87
N PHE A 367 44.34 -28.11 -23.95
CA PHE A 367 44.49 -29.06 -25.05
C PHE A 367 45.24 -28.51 -26.27
N SER A 368 45.43 -27.20 -26.41
CA SER A 368 46.19 -26.60 -27.53
C SER A 368 47.60 -27.20 -27.71
N PRO A 369 48.39 -27.46 -26.63
CA PRO A 369 49.69 -28.12 -26.78
C PRO A 369 49.56 -29.53 -27.37
N LEU A 370 48.56 -30.30 -26.92
CA LEU A 370 48.29 -31.64 -27.44
C LEU A 370 47.89 -31.60 -28.92
N GLU A 371 47.05 -30.63 -29.31
CA GLU A 371 46.66 -30.45 -30.71
C GLU A 371 47.85 -30.12 -31.62
N GLU A 372 48.79 -29.30 -31.13
CA GLU A 372 49.99 -28.94 -31.86
C GLU A 372 50.95 -30.13 -31.99
N ASP A 373 51.15 -30.89 -30.91
CA ASP A 373 51.94 -32.13 -30.91
C ASP A 373 51.37 -33.16 -31.91
N VAL A 374 50.03 -33.26 -32.00
CA VAL A 374 49.34 -34.10 -32.97
C VAL A 374 49.58 -33.61 -34.41
N LYS A 375 49.48 -32.30 -34.67
CA LYS A 375 49.74 -31.72 -36.02
C LYS A 375 51.19 -31.92 -36.46
N GLN A 376 52.14 -31.85 -35.53
CA GLN A 376 53.57 -32.08 -35.79
C GLN A 376 53.90 -33.57 -35.99
N GLY A 377 52.92 -34.46 -35.90
CA GLY A 377 53.09 -35.89 -36.10
C GLY A 377 53.86 -36.58 -34.97
N ILE A 378 53.91 -35.99 -33.77
CA ILE A 378 54.60 -36.58 -32.61
C ILE A 378 53.99 -37.95 -32.26
N TYR A 379 52.67 -38.07 -32.41
CA TYR A 379 51.91 -39.30 -32.14
C TYR A 379 51.75 -40.22 -33.36
N SER A 380 52.24 -39.84 -34.55
CA SER A 380 52.18 -40.67 -35.77
C SER A 380 53.37 -41.63 -35.89
N LYS A 381 53.87 -42.11 -34.74
CA LYS A 381 55.02 -43.02 -34.61
C LYS A 381 54.55 -44.35 -33.98
N PRO A 382 55.32 -45.45 -34.13
CA PRO A 382 54.99 -46.72 -33.49
C PRO A 382 54.76 -46.54 -31.96
N GLY A 383 53.58 -46.93 -31.46
CA GLY A 383 53.17 -46.80 -30.06
C GLY A 383 52.55 -45.44 -29.68
N GLY A 384 52.41 -44.52 -30.63
CA GLY A 384 51.91 -43.18 -30.41
C GLY A 384 50.45 -43.13 -29.96
N TYR A 385 49.62 -44.11 -30.34
CA TYR A 385 48.22 -44.15 -29.92
C TYR A 385 48.05 -44.25 -28.40
N ARG A 386 48.80 -45.16 -27.75
CA ARG A 386 48.73 -45.34 -26.29
C ARG A 386 49.18 -44.08 -25.54
N LEU A 387 50.21 -43.41 -26.04
CA LEU A 387 50.71 -42.14 -25.48
C LEU A 387 49.68 -41.01 -25.63
N LEU A 388 48.99 -40.93 -26.77
CA LEU A 388 47.94 -39.94 -27.02
C LEU A 388 46.77 -40.12 -26.06
N ILE A 389 46.29 -41.35 -25.88
CA ILE A 389 45.18 -41.64 -24.96
C ILE A 389 45.56 -41.32 -23.51
N GLN A 390 46.74 -41.74 -23.06
CA GLN A 390 47.22 -41.41 -21.72
C GLN A 390 47.26 -39.90 -21.52
N LYS A 391 47.82 -39.16 -22.49
CA LYS A 391 47.91 -37.70 -22.39
C LYS A 391 46.55 -37.03 -22.38
N THR A 392 45.63 -37.53 -23.21
CA THR A 392 44.24 -37.04 -23.27
C THR A 392 43.53 -37.26 -21.93
N GLN A 393 43.74 -38.41 -21.28
CA GLN A 393 43.17 -38.71 -19.97
C GLN A 393 43.73 -37.80 -18.87
N GLU A 394 45.04 -37.56 -18.84
CA GLU A 394 45.67 -36.60 -17.91
C GLU A 394 45.07 -35.19 -18.06
N LEU A 395 44.84 -34.73 -19.30
CA LEU A 395 44.26 -33.41 -19.56
C LEU A 395 42.78 -33.34 -19.19
N LYS A 396 42.00 -34.43 -19.41
CA LYS A 396 40.62 -34.53 -18.90
C LYS A 396 40.57 -34.40 -17.38
N GLU A 397 41.46 -35.08 -16.66
CA GLU A 397 41.54 -35.00 -15.19
C GLU A 397 41.88 -33.58 -14.72
N LYS A 398 42.85 -32.92 -15.36
CA LYS A 398 43.17 -31.51 -15.07
C LYS A 398 41.96 -30.60 -15.31
N TYR A 399 41.27 -30.77 -16.43
CA TYR A 399 40.05 -30.01 -16.71
C TYR A 399 38.98 -30.23 -15.62
N LEU A 400 38.78 -31.47 -15.18
CA LEU A 400 37.81 -31.79 -14.13
C LEU A 400 38.18 -31.16 -12.77
N GLN A 401 39.46 -30.97 -12.48
CA GLN A 401 39.95 -30.33 -11.24
C GLN A 401 39.79 -28.80 -11.21
N GLU A 402 39.59 -28.15 -12.37
CA GLU A 402 39.43 -26.68 -12.42
C GLU A 402 38.15 -26.21 -11.70
N PRO A 403 38.23 -25.24 -10.76
CA PRO A 403 37.05 -24.75 -10.05
C PRO A 403 36.17 -23.87 -10.94
N ARG A 404 34.89 -23.72 -10.57
CA ARG A 404 33.90 -22.82 -11.18
C ARG A 404 33.78 -22.94 -12.69
N LYS A 405 33.86 -24.15 -13.26
CA LYS A 405 33.55 -24.35 -14.69
C LYS A 405 32.09 -24.04 -14.99
N GLY A 406 31.24 -24.37 -14.03
CA GLY A 406 29.79 -24.18 -14.06
C GLY A 406 29.05 -25.25 -14.85
N ILE A 407 27.79 -24.94 -15.14
CA ILE A 407 26.79 -25.91 -15.58
C ILE A 407 27.00 -26.47 -17.00
N GLN A 408 27.92 -25.91 -17.80
CA GLN A 408 28.25 -26.33 -19.17
C GLN A 408 29.53 -27.20 -19.25
N ALA A 409 30.10 -27.59 -18.10
CA ALA A 409 31.40 -28.26 -18.04
C ALA A 409 31.46 -29.58 -18.82
N GLU A 410 30.53 -30.50 -18.59
CA GLU A 410 30.50 -31.80 -19.26
C GLU A 410 30.10 -31.65 -20.73
N GLU A 411 29.06 -30.86 -21.02
CA GLU A 411 28.56 -30.63 -22.38
C GLU A 411 29.63 -30.05 -23.31
N THR A 412 30.37 -29.04 -22.84
CA THR A 412 31.45 -28.41 -23.61
C THR A 412 32.62 -29.39 -23.82
N LEU A 413 33.02 -30.13 -22.78
CA LEU A 413 34.11 -31.12 -22.88
C LEU A 413 33.75 -32.22 -23.88
N GLN A 414 32.56 -32.78 -23.80
CA GLN A 414 32.13 -33.85 -24.70
C GLN A 414 32.00 -33.39 -26.15
N THR A 415 31.48 -32.17 -26.36
CA THR A 415 31.41 -31.57 -27.70
C THR A 415 32.82 -31.40 -28.30
N TYR A 416 33.77 -30.94 -27.50
CA TYR A 416 35.16 -30.82 -27.89
C TYR A 416 35.78 -32.18 -28.22
N LEU A 417 35.66 -33.18 -27.35
CA LEU A 417 36.22 -34.52 -27.57
C LEU A 417 35.66 -35.17 -28.84
N ARG A 418 34.34 -35.07 -29.06
CA ARG A 418 33.68 -35.57 -30.27
C ARG A 418 34.24 -34.92 -31.54
N SER A 419 34.56 -33.63 -31.49
CA SER A 419 35.20 -32.94 -32.62
C SER A 419 36.61 -33.46 -32.96
N LYS A 420 37.25 -34.20 -32.06
CA LYS A 420 38.61 -34.76 -32.22
C LYS A 420 38.60 -36.27 -32.48
N GLU A 421 37.46 -36.95 -32.44
CA GLU A 421 37.34 -38.40 -32.61
C GLU A 421 37.97 -38.90 -33.91
N SER A 422 37.74 -38.21 -35.04
CA SER A 422 38.29 -38.62 -36.35
C SER A 422 39.82 -38.57 -36.41
N ILE A 423 40.43 -37.61 -35.71
CA ILE A 423 41.89 -37.47 -35.63
C ILE A 423 42.47 -38.60 -34.77
N ILE A 424 41.82 -38.92 -33.65
CA ILE A 424 42.24 -40.01 -32.77
C ILE A 424 42.11 -41.37 -33.48
N ASP A 425 41.04 -41.59 -34.24
CA ASP A 425 40.84 -42.80 -35.04
C ASP A 425 41.92 -42.94 -36.13
N ALA A 426 42.26 -41.85 -36.84
CA ALA A 426 43.33 -41.88 -37.83
C ALA A 426 44.68 -42.30 -37.23
N ILE A 427 45.00 -41.88 -36.00
CA ILE A 427 46.23 -42.27 -35.28
C ILE A 427 46.15 -43.74 -34.85
N LEU A 428 44.99 -44.23 -34.41
CA LEU A 428 44.77 -45.65 -34.09
C LEU A 428 45.03 -46.55 -35.30
N GLN A 429 44.50 -46.18 -36.47
CA GLN A 429 44.67 -46.98 -37.68
C GLN A 429 46.13 -47.01 -38.16
N THR A 430 46.87 -45.91 -37.96
CA THR A 430 48.26 -45.75 -38.42
C THR A 430 49.29 -46.42 -37.50
N ASP A 431 48.94 -46.71 -36.24
CA ASP A 431 49.88 -47.31 -35.28
C ASP A 431 50.17 -48.80 -35.61
N GLN A 432 51.41 -49.07 -36.01
CA GLN A 432 51.89 -50.41 -36.41
C GLN A 432 52.21 -51.33 -35.23
N THR A 433 52.22 -50.81 -34.00
CA THR A 433 52.51 -51.61 -32.79
C THR A 433 51.30 -52.35 -32.25
N LEU A 434 50.10 -52.00 -32.75
CA LEU A 434 48.83 -52.63 -32.38
C LEU A 434 48.44 -53.65 -33.44
N THR A 435 48.05 -54.84 -33.01
CA THR A 435 47.42 -55.84 -33.87
C THR A 435 46.02 -55.39 -34.29
N GLU A 436 45.51 -55.88 -35.42
CA GLU A 436 44.14 -55.57 -35.87
C GLU A 436 43.08 -55.91 -34.81
N LYS A 437 43.27 -57.00 -34.06
CA LYS A 437 42.40 -57.34 -32.91
C LYS A 437 42.46 -56.30 -31.79
N GLU A 438 43.64 -55.76 -31.47
CA GLU A 438 43.77 -54.69 -30.46
C GLU A 438 43.11 -53.39 -30.94
N LYS A 439 43.21 -53.06 -32.23
CA LYS A 439 42.53 -51.91 -32.81
C LYS A 439 41.00 -52.05 -32.76
N GLU A 440 40.46 -53.23 -33.09
CA GLU A 440 39.03 -53.52 -32.97
C GLU A 440 38.52 -53.36 -31.53
N ILE A 441 39.26 -53.90 -30.54
CA ILE A 441 38.94 -53.75 -29.11
C ILE A 441 38.89 -52.26 -28.71
N GLU A 442 39.83 -51.48 -29.21
CA GLU A 442 39.93 -50.06 -28.89
C GLU A 442 38.81 -49.23 -29.53
N VAL A 443 38.44 -49.51 -30.78
CA VAL A 443 37.27 -48.90 -31.42
C VAL A 443 36.00 -49.16 -30.60
N GLU A 444 35.79 -50.39 -30.14
CA GLU A 444 34.64 -50.71 -29.30
C GLU A 444 34.72 -50.03 -27.92
N ARG A 445 35.93 -49.89 -27.34
CA ARG A 445 36.12 -49.12 -26.09
C ARG A 445 35.73 -47.66 -26.26
N VAL A 446 36.21 -46.99 -27.31
CA VAL A 446 35.88 -45.58 -27.61
C VAL A 446 34.38 -45.41 -27.86
N LYS A 447 33.73 -46.34 -28.57
CA LYS A 447 32.26 -46.33 -28.72
C LYS A 447 31.55 -46.43 -27.37
N ALA A 448 32.00 -47.32 -26.49
CA ALA A 448 31.44 -47.47 -25.15
C ALA A 448 31.63 -46.20 -24.30
N GLU A 449 32.80 -45.58 -24.35
CA GLU A 449 33.09 -44.30 -23.68
C GLU A 449 32.21 -43.16 -24.21
N SER A 450 32.03 -43.07 -25.54
CA SER A 450 31.16 -42.05 -26.17
C SER A 450 29.68 -42.26 -25.80
N ALA A 451 29.23 -43.51 -25.73
CA ALA A 451 27.88 -43.84 -25.24
C ALA A 451 27.70 -43.49 -23.76
N GLN A 452 28.70 -43.76 -22.91
CA GLN A 452 28.68 -43.39 -21.50
C GLN A 452 28.67 -41.88 -21.30
N ALA A 453 29.44 -41.14 -22.11
CA ALA A 453 29.43 -39.68 -22.15
C ALA A 453 28.07 -39.10 -22.56
N ALA A 454 27.45 -39.67 -23.60
CA ALA A 454 26.11 -39.28 -24.02
C ALA A 454 25.06 -39.54 -22.93
N ALA A 455 25.18 -40.66 -22.21
CA ALA A 455 24.31 -40.97 -21.07
C ALA A 455 24.48 -39.95 -19.92
N LYS A 456 25.72 -39.58 -19.57
CA LYS A 456 26.00 -38.55 -18.55
C LYS A 456 25.43 -37.18 -18.94
N MET A 457 25.58 -36.78 -20.20
CA MET A 457 25.01 -35.53 -20.71
C MET A 457 23.48 -35.52 -20.61
N LEU A 458 22.82 -36.63 -20.94
CA LEU A 458 21.38 -36.77 -20.81
C LEU A 458 20.93 -36.70 -19.34
N GLU A 459 21.66 -37.35 -18.43
CA GLU A 459 21.41 -37.30 -16.99
C GLU A 459 21.55 -35.87 -16.43
N GLU A 460 22.58 -35.13 -16.84
CA GLU A 460 22.74 -33.73 -16.45
C GLU A 460 21.61 -32.84 -16.99
N MET A 461 21.19 -33.05 -18.24
CA MET A 461 20.07 -32.31 -18.84
C MET A 461 18.76 -32.58 -18.09
N GLN A 462 18.50 -33.85 -17.76
CA GLN A 462 17.35 -34.23 -16.93
C GLN A 462 17.41 -33.60 -15.54
N LYS A 463 18.59 -33.62 -14.89
CA LYS A 463 18.79 -33.00 -13.57
C LYS A 463 18.56 -31.49 -13.60
N LYS A 464 19.07 -30.79 -14.63
CA LYS A 464 18.83 -29.35 -14.83
C LYS A 464 17.34 -29.04 -15.02
N ASN A 465 16.65 -29.81 -15.86
CA ASN A 465 15.21 -29.65 -16.09
C ASN A 465 14.40 -29.89 -14.81
N GLN A 466 14.74 -30.93 -14.04
CA GLN A 466 14.11 -31.23 -12.76
C GLN A 466 14.31 -30.09 -11.76
N GLN A 467 15.53 -29.57 -11.62
CA GLN A 467 15.82 -28.42 -10.74
C GLN A 467 15.04 -27.16 -11.13
N MET A 468 14.89 -26.89 -12.43
CA MET A 468 14.08 -25.77 -12.92
C MET A 468 12.59 -25.94 -12.60
N MET A 469 12.05 -27.15 -12.77
CA MET A 469 10.65 -27.45 -12.43
C MET A 469 10.41 -27.32 -10.92
N GLU A 470 11.30 -27.84 -10.09
CA GLU A 470 11.23 -27.70 -8.63
C GLU A 470 11.31 -26.23 -8.19
N GLN A 471 12.14 -25.42 -8.85
CA GLN A 471 12.21 -24.00 -8.52
C GLN A 471 10.91 -23.28 -8.90
N LYS A 472 10.34 -23.56 -10.08
CA LYS A 472 9.03 -22.99 -10.47
C LYS A 472 7.95 -23.32 -9.46
N GLU A 473 7.87 -24.56 -9.02
CA GLU A 473 6.92 -24.99 -7.99
C GLU A 473 7.16 -24.26 -6.66
N LYS A 474 8.42 -24.16 -6.20
CA LYS A 474 8.75 -23.46 -4.95
C LYS A 474 8.44 -21.96 -5.01
N SER A 475 8.74 -21.31 -6.13
CA SER A 475 8.39 -19.89 -6.37
C SER A 475 6.87 -19.71 -6.31
N TYR A 476 6.11 -20.57 -7.00
CA TYR A 476 4.65 -20.54 -6.96
C TYR A 476 4.11 -20.72 -5.53
N GLN A 477 4.61 -21.71 -4.80
CA GLN A 477 4.21 -21.96 -3.40
C GLN A 477 4.51 -20.76 -2.48
N GLU A 478 5.67 -20.11 -2.62
CA GLU A 478 6.01 -18.92 -1.83
C GLU A 478 5.07 -17.75 -2.15
N HIS A 479 4.77 -17.53 -3.44
CA HIS A 479 3.79 -16.53 -3.87
C HIS A 479 2.39 -16.79 -3.26
N VAL A 480 1.91 -18.04 -3.35
CA VAL A 480 0.63 -18.47 -2.76
C VAL A 480 0.63 -18.25 -1.25
N LYS A 481 1.70 -18.63 -0.56
CA LYS A 481 1.82 -18.51 0.89
C LYS A 481 1.75 -17.06 1.35
N GLN A 482 2.61 -16.19 0.82
CA GLN A 482 2.63 -14.78 1.23
C GLN A 482 1.34 -14.05 0.85
N LEU A 483 0.71 -14.42 -0.27
CA LEU A 483 -0.59 -13.90 -0.64
C LEU A 483 -1.67 -14.33 0.36
N THR A 484 -1.71 -15.61 0.73
CA THR A 484 -2.68 -16.14 1.70
C THR A 484 -2.55 -15.41 3.03
N GLU A 485 -1.33 -15.23 3.53
CA GLU A 485 -1.04 -14.48 4.76
C GLU A 485 -1.45 -13.00 4.66
N LYS A 486 -1.30 -12.36 3.49
CA LYS A 486 -1.79 -11.00 3.26
C LYS A 486 -3.31 -10.95 3.26
N MET A 487 -3.97 -11.84 2.52
CA MET A 487 -5.43 -11.89 2.42
C MET A 487 -6.09 -12.14 3.78
N GLU A 488 -5.51 -12.99 4.62
CA GLU A 488 -5.99 -13.23 5.98
C GLU A 488 -5.90 -11.97 6.85
N ARG A 489 -4.78 -11.24 6.78
CA ARG A 489 -4.61 -9.96 7.49
C ARG A 489 -5.61 -8.91 7.00
N ASP A 490 -5.73 -8.73 5.69
CA ASP A 490 -6.66 -7.77 5.09
C ASP A 490 -8.12 -8.12 5.44
N ARG A 491 -8.45 -9.42 5.50
CA ARG A 491 -9.77 -9.91 5.93
C ARG A 491 -10.03 -9.61 7.41
N ALA A 492 -9.09 -9.91 8.29
CA ALA A 492 -9.23 -9.64 9.71
C ALA A 492 -9.42 -8.13 9.98
N GLN A 493 -8.68 -7.30 9.27
CA GLN A 493 -8.77 -5.85 9.37
C GLN A 493 -10.12 -5.32 8.88
N LEU A 494 -10.60 -5.80 7.74
CA LEU A 494 -11.92 -5.42 7.22
C LEU A 494 -13.03 -5.85 8.18
N LEU A 495 -12.96 -7.04 8.75
CA LEU A 495 -13.95 -7.52 9.73
C LEU A 495 -13.97 -6.60 10.96
N ALA A 496 -12.81 -6.21 11.50
CA ALA A 496 -12.74 -5.28 12.62
C ALA A 496 -13.34 -3.90 12.30
N GLU A 497 -13.15 -3.39 11.07
CA GLU A 497 -13.78 -2.14 10.61
C GLU A 497 -15.31 -2.27 10.51
N GLN A 498 -15.79 -3.40 9.99
CA GLN A 498 -17.21 -3.69 9.87
C GLN A 498 -17.87 -3.89 11.24
N GLU A 499 -17.21 -4.58 12.18
CA GLU A 499 -17.67 -4.76 13.57
C GLU A 499 -17.78 -3.42 14.30
N ARG A 500 -16.78 -2.54 14.15
CA ARG A 500 -16.83 -1.19 14.72
C ARG A 500 -17.99 -0.38 14.15
N THR A 501 -18.21 -0.47 12.83
CA THR A 501 -19.33 0.20 12.15
C THR A 501 -20.68 -0.33 12.64
N LEU A 502 -20.78 -1.65 12.81
CA LEU A 502 -21.96 -2.32 13.33
C LEU A 502 -22.27 -1.87 14.77
N ALA A 503 -21.27 -1.80 15.63
CA ALA A 503 -21.43 -1.34 17.00
C ALA A 503 -21.98 0.10 17.08
N LEU A 504 -21.45 1.02 16.27
CA LEU A 504 -21.93 2.40 16.19
C LEU A 504 -23.38 2.50 15.72
N LYS A 505 -23.77 1.68 14.73
CA LYS A 505 -25.16 1.64 14.25
C LYS A 505 -26.11 1.05 15.30
N LEU A 506 -25.70 0.01 16.02
CA LEU A 506 -26.50 -0.60 17.08
C LEU A 506 -26.71 0.36 18.26
N GLU A 507 -25.67 1.08 18.67
CA GLU A 507 -25.76 2.11 19.71
C GLU A 507 -26.76 3.21 19.33
N GLU A 508 -26.67 3.73 18.10
CA GLU A 508 -27.60 4.74 17.60
C GLU A 508 -29.04 4.19 17.48
N GLN A 509 -29.19 2.93 17.07
CA GLN A 509 -30.50 2.29 16.97
C GLN A 509 -31.16 2.17 18.35
N ALA A 510 -30.42 1.74 19.37
CA ALA A 510 -30.90 1.64 20.74
C ALA A 510 -31.31 3.02 21.27
N ARG A 511 -30.52 4.06 20.97
CA ARG A 511 -30.85 5.44 21.33
C ARG A 511 -32.16 5.92 20.70
N LEU A 512 -32.33 5.73 19.39
CA LEU A 512 -33.57 6.12 18.69
C LEU A 512 -34.80 5.38 19.25
N LEU A 513 -34.66 4.11 19.64
CA LEU A 513 -35.73 3.37 20.30
C LEU A 513 -36.10 3.94 21.66
N ASN A 514 -35.10 4.24 22.50
CA ASN A 514 -35.31 4.83 23.83
C ASN A 514 -35.95 6.22 23.75
N GLU A 515 -35.66 6.99 22.70
CA GLU A 515 -36.27 8.29 22.43
C GLU A 515 -37.65 8.22 21.77
N GLY A 516 -38.11 7.01 21.38
CA GLY A 516 -39.44 6.78 20.79
C GLY A 516 -39.52 6.92 19.25
N PHE A 517 -38.39 7.00 18.54
CA PHE A 517 -38.29 7.19 17.09
C PHE A 517 -38.25 5.84 16.35
N GLN A 518 -39.40 5.17 16.28
CA GLN A 518 -39.53 3.81 15.73
C GLN A 518 -39.23 3.74 14.22
N ASN A 519 -39.60 4.77 13.45
CA ASN A 519 -39.41 4.77 12.00
C ASN A 519 -37.93 4.91 11.63
N GLU A 520 -37.23 5.85 12.26
CA GLU A 520 -35.80 6.10 12.09
C GLU A 520 -34.98 4.89 12.57
N SER A 521 -35.40 4.27 13.68
CA SER A 521 -34.80 3.02 14.17
C SER A 521 -34.98 1.86 13.18
N ARG A 522 -36.16 1.74 12.54
CA ARG A 522 -36.41 0.71 11.50
C ARG A 522 -35.54 0.93 10.27
N GLN A 523 -35.35 2.17 9.83
CA GLN A 523 -34.43 2.47 8.72
C GLN A 523 -33.01 2.04 9.06
N LEU A 524 -32.53 2.38 10.27
CA LEU A 524 -31.20 1.98 10.71
C LEU A 524 -31.06 0.46 10.88
N HIS A 525 -32.13 -0.23 11.26
CA HIS A 525 -32.17 -1.70 11.29
C HIS A 525 -31.94 -2.31 9.90
N ASN A 526 -32.53 -1.74 8.85
CA ASN A 526 -32.31 -2.21 7.48
C ASN A 526 -30.84 -2.01 7.06
N GLU A 527 -30.24 -0.87 7.42
CA GLU A 527 -28.80 -0.63 7.20
C GLU A 527 -27.93 -1.68 7.91
N ILE A 528 -28.27 -2.02 9.17
CA ILE A 528 -27.58 -3.04 9.96
C ILE A 528 -27.70 -4.42 9.29
N GLN A 529 -28.90 -4.81 8.85
CA GLN A 529 -29.10 -6.08 8.14
C GLN A 529 -28.29 -6.15 6.84
N ASN A 530 -28.24 -5.05 6.08
CA ASN A 530 -27.44 -4.97 4.87
C ASN A 530 -25.94 -5.10 5.17
N LEU A 531 -25.44 -4.47 6.23
CA LEU A 531 -24.06 -4.62 6.68
C LEU A 531 -23.75 -6.07 7.10
N GLN A 532 -24.62 -6.71 7.89
CA GLN A 532 -24.46 -8.11 8.31
C GLN A 532 -24.45 -9.08 7.12
N LYS A 533 -25.30 -8.85 6.11
CA LYS A 533 -25.26 -9.63 4.86
C LYS A 533 -23.92 -9.50 4.16
N ARG A 534 -23.34 -8.29 4.08
CA ARG A 534 -22.00 -8.06 3.50
C ARG A 534 -20.89 -8.74 4.31
N MET A 535 -21.00 -8.76 5.64
CA MET A 535 -20.06 -9.47 6.52
C MET A 535 -20.13 -11.00 6.34
N ALA A 536 -21.33 -11.53 6.09
CA ALA A 536 -21.57 -12.97 5.93
C ALA A 536 -21.26 -13.51 4.52
N GLN A 537 -21.14 -12.64 3.51
CA GLN A 537 -20.86 -13.08 2.14
C GLN A 537 -19.46 -13.71 2.02
N PRO A 538 -19.35 -14.97 1.52
CA PRO A 538 -18.07 -15.57 1.24
C PRO A 538 -17.45 -14.84 0.04
N ARG A 539 -16.34 -14.12 0.27
CA ARG A 539 -15.55 -13.54 -0.82
C ARG A 539 -14.94 -14.66 -1.66
N ARG A 540 -14.92 -14.46 -2.99
CA ARG A 540 -14.48 -15.46 -3.99
C ARG A 540 -13.19 -16.15 -3.54
N ARG A 541 -13.16 -17.49 -3.62
CA ARG A 541 -11.93 -18.27 -3.41
C ARG A 541 -10.90 -17.84 -4.46
N CYS A 542 -9.71 -17.52 -4.00
CA CYS A 542 -8.59 -17.18 -4.86
C CYS A 542 -8.23 -18.41 -5.72
N VAL A 543 -8.28 -18.26 -7.04
CA VAL A 543 -7.69 -19.21 -7.98
C VAL A 543 -6.49 -18.49 -8.57
N ILE A 544 -5.29 -18.85 -8.09
CA ILE A 544 -4.06 -18.47 -8.77
C ILE A 544 -3.89 -19.50 -9.89
N SER A 545 -4.50 -19.23 -11.05
CA SER A 545 -4.32 -20.03 -12.27
C SER A 545 -2.96 -19.76 -12.89
#